data_AF-A0A9X2YVL2-F1
#
_entry.id   AF-A0A9X2YVL2-F1
#
_cell.length_a   1.000
_cell.length_b   1.000
_cell.length_c   1.000
_cell.angle_alpha   90.00
_cell.angle_beta   90.00
_cell.angle_gamma   90.00
#
_symmetry.space_group_name_H-M   'P 1'
#
loop_
_entity.id
_entity.type
_entity.pdbx_description
1 polymer ?
#
loop_
_entity_poly.entity_id
_entity_poly.type
_entity_poly.pdbx_seq_one_letter_code
_entity_poly.pdbx_strand_id
1 'polypeptide(L)' 'MRKLTVSTILFAASYLLCPVANAQQSDCDPNYSGACVPIASDVDCQGGSGNGPAYVSGPVTVVGTDIYDLDRDGNGIGCE' A
#
# COMPACT_ATOMS: atom_id res chain seq x y z
N MET A 1 25.72 -37.78 -43.26
CA MET A 1 26.39 -38.42 -42.10
C MET A 1 26.38 -37.45 -40.94
N ARG A 2 25.88 -37.95 -39.82
CA ARG A 2 25.52 -37.26 -38.57
C ARG A 2 26.69 -36.50 -37.94
N LYS A 3 26.50 -35.22 -37.61
CA LYS A 3 27.08 -34.60 -36.40
C LYS A 3 26.02 -33.70 -35.76
N LEU A 4 25.36 -34.26 -34.74
CA LEU A 4 24.59 -33.53 -33.74
C LEU A 4 25.57 -32.86 -32.78
N THR A 5 25.38 -31.57 -32.54
CA THR A 5 25.84 -30.81 -31.36
C THR A 5 24.73 -29.79 -31.12
N VAL A 6 23.70 -30.13 -30.34
CA VAL A 6 23.61 -29.99 -28.87
C VAL A 6 23.92 -28.56 -28.40
N SER A 7 22.82 -27.89 -28.03
CA SER A 7 22.67 -26.87 -27.00
C SER A 7 23.61 -25.67 -26.98
N THR A 8 23.08 -24.52 -27.43
CA THR A 8 23.15 -23.28 -26.63
C THR A 8 21.85 -22.50 -26.82
N ILE A 9 20.89 -22.82 -25.96
CA ILE A 9 19.73 -21.97 -25.67
C ILE A 9 20.32 -20.70 -25.02
N LEU A 10 20.42 -19.60 -25.76
CA LEU A 10 20.61 -18.27 -25.18
C LEU A 10 19.29 -17.50 -25.29
N PHE A 11 18.30 -17.98 -24.53
CA PHE A 11 17.22 -17.12 -24.04
C PHE A 11 17.84 -16.17 -23.01
N ALA A 12 18.43 -15.07 -23.45
CA ALA A 12 18.59 -13.90 -22.61
C ALA A 12 17.39 -12.99 -22.88
N ALA A 13 16.24 -13.42 -22.39
CA ALA A 13 15.07 -12.56 -22.26
C ALA A 13 15.40 -11.52 -21.18
N SER A 14 15.97 -10.40 -21.61
CA SER A 14 16.24 -9.22 -20.79
C SER A 14 14.93 -8.53 -20.43
N TYR A 15 14.16 -9.17 -19.54
CA TYR A 15 13.07 -8.56 -18.80
C TYR A 15 13.65 -7.64 -17.72
N LEU A 16 14.11 -6.45 -18.12
CA LEU A 16 14.22 -5.30 -17.20
C LEU A 16 12.98 -4.41 -17.34
N LEU A 17 11.82 -5.03 -17.30
CA LEU A 17 10.56 -4.37 -16.97
C LEU A 17 10.31 -4.63 -15.48
N CYS A 18 11.07 -3.95 -14.61
CA CYS A 18 10.58 -3.76 -13.26
C CYS A 18 9.22 -3.09 -13.39
N PRO A 19 8.14 -3.64 -12.81
CA PRO A 19 6.85 -3.02 -12.91
C PRO A 19 6.99 -1.60 -12.34
N VAL A 20 6.63 -0.60 -13.16
CA VAL A 20 6.26 0.72 -12.64
C VAL A 20 5.35 0.45 -11.45
N ALA A 21 5.70 0.99 -10.28
CA ALA A 21 4.81 0.94 -9.14
C ALA A 21 3.47 1.46 -9.65
N ASN A 22 2.51 0.55 -9.79
CA ASN A 22 1.14 0.93 -10.00
C ASN A 22 0.80 1.58 -8.67
N ALA A 23 1.01 2.90 -8.57
CA ALA A 23 0.37 3.71 -7.58
C ALA A 23 -1.11 3.54 -7.92
N GLN A 24 -1.67 2.44 -7.43
CA GLN A 24 -3.07 2.18 -7.37
C GLN A 24 -3.62 3.50 -6.86
N GLN A 25 -4.41 4.16 -7.68
CA GLN A 25 -5.06 5.38 -7.30
C GLN A 25 -6.00 4.95 -6.18
N SER A 26 -5.47 4.92 -4.96
CA SER A 26 -6.14 4.31 -3.82
C SER A 26 -7.34 5.20 -3.56
N ASP A 27 -8.53 4.67 -3.82
CA ASP A 27 -9.73 5.27 -3.29
C ASP A 27 -9.53 5.41 -1.77
N CYS A 28 -9.88 6.57 -1.23
CA CYS A 28 -9.79 6.79 0.21
C CYS A 28 -10.77 5.85 0.90
N ASP A 29 -10.38 5.30 2.04
CA ASP A 29 -11.23 4.39 2.81
C ASP A 29 -12.51 5.13 3.26
N PRO A 30 -13.70 4.63 2.90
CA PRO A 30 -14.97 5.34 3.11
C PRO A 30 -15.39 5.42 4.58
N ASN A 31 -14.72 4.70 5.49
CA ASN A 31 -14.97 4.83 6.92
C ASN A 31 -14.41 6.13 7.51
N TYR A 32 -13.59 6.85 6.73
CA TYR A 32 -12.91 8.05 7.16
C TYR A 32 -13.19 9.23 6.23
N SER A 33 -13.08 10.43 6.78
CA SER A 33 -13.17 11.69 6.04
C SER A 33 -12.13 12.69 6.55
N GLY A 34 -12.04 13.85 5.89
CA GLY A 34 -10.97 14.81 6.14
C GLY A 34 -9.73 14.44 5.31
N ALA A 35 -8.72 13.86 5.95
CA ALA A 35 -7.56 13.32 5.23
C ALA A 35 -7.91 12.00 4.51
N CYS A 36 -7.28 11.77 3.35
CA CYS A 36 -7.46 10.54 2.60
C CYS A 36 -6.72 9.39 3.29
N VAL A 37 -7.47 8.48 3.91
CA VAL A 37 -6.93 7.24 4.48
C VAL A 37 -6.74 6.24 3.34
N PRO A 38 -5.52 5.76 3.05
CA PRO A 38 -5.31 4.76 2.01
C PRO A 38 -5.95 3.42 2.39
N ILE A 39 -6.47 2.68 1.41
CA ILE A 39 -6.92 1.30 1.64
C ILE A 39 -5.70 0.38 1.67
N ALA A 40 -5.41 -0.16 2.85
CA ALA A 40 -4.28 -1.07 3.10
C ALA A 40 -4.67 -2.13 4.13
N SER A 41 -3.76 -3.06 4.45
CA SER A 41 -4.01 -4.03 5.53
C SER A 41 -3.93 -3.41 6.93
N ASP A 42 -3.21 -2.30 7.04
CA ASP A 42 -3.03 -1.52 8.26
C ASP A 42 -2.59 -0.10 7.85
N VAL A 43 -3.06 0.90 8.58
CA VAL A 43 -2.77 2.31 8.32
C VAL A 43 -2.44 2.97 9.64
N ASP A 44 -1.30 3.66 9.69
CA ASP A 44 -0.84 4.35 10.87
C ASP A 44 -0.90 5.88 10.73
N CYS A 45 -0.95 6.56 11.87
CA CYS A 45 -0.75 8.01 11.90
C CYS A 45 0.70 8.37 11.56
N GLN A 46 0.89 9.25 10.58
CA GLN A 46 2.20 9.83 10.25
C GLN A 46 2.82 10.48 11.49
N GLY A 47 4.10 10.17 11.78
CA GLY A 47 4.81 10.68 12.96
C GLY A 47 4.52 9.92 14.25
N GLY A 48 3.63 8.93 14.22
CA GLY A 48 3.41 7.99 15.31
C GLY A 48 4.48 6.89 15.39
N SER A 49 4.27 5.94 16.30
CA SER A 49 5.16 4.77 16.51
C SER A 49 4.77 3.54 15.68
N GLY A 50 3.74 3.66 14.84
CA GLY A 50 3.26 2.56 14.02
C GLY A 50 4.25 2.14 12.93
N ASN A 51 4.15 0.87 12.51
CA ASN A 51 5.06 0.21 11.58
C ASN A 51 4.33 -0.52 10.45
N GLY A 52 3.09 -0.12 10.20
CA GLY A 52 2.22 -0.61 9.16
C GLY A 52 2.71 -0.26 7.75
N PRO A 53 2.10 -0.86 6.73
CA PRO A 53 2.48 -0.67 5.33
C PRO A 53 2.05 0.68 4.76
N ALA A 54 1.17 1.43 5.43
CA ALA A 54 0.65 2.70 4.97
C ALA A 54 0.48 3.71 6.12
N TYR A 55 0.48 4.99 5.78
CA TYR A 55 0.36 6.08 6.74
C TYR A 55 -0.58 7.17 6.23
N VAL A 56 -1.31 7.82 7.14
CA VAL A 56 -2.11 9.01 6.86
C VAL A 56 -1.58 10.21 7.64
N SER A 57 -1.55 11.37 6.99
CA SER A 57 -1.28 12.64 7.67
C SER A 57 -2.62 13.23 8.13
N GLY A 58 -2.87 13.18 9.44
CA GLY A 58 -4.14 13.60 10.05
C GLY A 58 -4.37 15.12 10.09
N PRO A 59 -5.49 15.56 10.69
CA PRO A 59 -6.50 14.71 11.35
C PRO A 59 -7.42 13.98 10.36
N VAL A 60 -7.92 12.81 10.78
CA VAL A 60 -8.99 12.07 10.10
C VAL A 60 -10.24 12.11 10.97
N THR A 61 -11.43 12.06 10.36
CA THR A 61 -12.68 11.91 11.09
C THR A 61 -13.28 10.55 10.78
N VAL A 62 -13.57 9.78 11.82
CA VAL A 62 -14.24 8.48 11.69
C VAL A 62 -15.72 8.71 11.42
N VAL A 63 -16.18 8.31 10.23
CA VAL A 63 -17.59 8.42 9.81
C VAL A 63 -18.30 7.07 9.72
N GLY A 64 -17.52 5.98 9.71
CA GLY A 64 -18.00 4.60 9.71
C GLY A 64 -17.45 3.82 10.91
N THR A 65 -16.72 2.74 10.62
CA THR A 65 -16.01 1.95 11.63
C THR A 65 -14.52 2.28 11.60
N ASP A 66 -13.91 2.51 12.77
CA ASP A 66 -12.46 2.68 12.86
C ASP A 66 -11.74 1.35 12.71
N ILE A 67 -11.54 0.90 11.47
CA ILE A 67 -10.96 -0.42 11.15
C ILE A 67 -9.44 -0.47 11.30
N TYR A 68 -8.77 0.68 11.39
CA TYR A 68 -7.33 0.81 11.57
C TYR A 68 -6.96 1.37 12.97
N ASP A 69 -7.92 1.50 13.89
CA ASP A 69 -7.72 2.02 15.25
C ASP A 69 -6.97 3.38 15.29
N LEU A 70 -7.32 4.30 14.38
CA LEU A 70 -6.72 5.64 14.26
C LEU A 70 -7.23 6.61 15.34
N ASP A 71 -8.43 6.37 15.86
CA ASP A 71 -9.10 7.13 16.93
C ASP A 71 -9.10 6.30 18.22
N ARG A 72 -7.96 6.29 18.91
CA ARG A 72 -7.74 5.42 20.08
C ARG A 72 -8.51 5.83 21.32
N ASP A 73 -8.92 7.09 21.42
CA ASP A 73 -9.70 7.57 22.56
C ASP A 73 -11.22 7.56 22.28
N GLY A 74 -11.62 7.32 21.03
CA GLY A 74 -13.00 7.14 20.60
C GLY A 74 -13.78 8.44 20.52
N ASN A 75 -13.09 9.56 20.27
CA ASN A 75 -13.70 10.89 20.23
C ASN A 75 -14.28 11.25 18.84
N GLY A 76 -14.04 10.42 17.84
CA GLY A 76 -14.43 10.57 16.44
C GLY A 76 -13.32 11.16 15.54
N ILE A 77 -12.18 11.55 16.11
CA ILE A 77 -11.05 12.18 15.42
C ILE A 77 -9.79 11.34 15.66
N GLY A 78 -9.16 10.92 14.56
CA GLY A 78 -7.91 10.17 14.59
C GLY A 78 -6.72 11.00 14.14
N CYS A 79 -5.53 10.55 14.54
CA CYS A 79 -4.24 11.15 14.15
C CYS A 79 -4.12 12.65 14.46
N GLU A 80 -4.49 13.03 15.68
CA GLU A 80 -4.30 14.38 16.25
C GLU A 80 -2.86 14.66 16.70
#